data_AF-A0A2K5M627-F1
#
_entry.id   AF-A0A2K5M627-F1
#
_cell.length_a   1.000
_cell.length_b   1.000
_cell.length_c   1.000
_cell.angle_alpha   90.00
_cell.angle_beta   90.00
_cell.angle_gamma   90.00
#
_symmetry.space_group_name_H-M   'P 1'
#
loop_
_entity.id
_entity.type
_entity.pdbx_description
1 polymer ?
#
loop_
_entity_poly.entity_id
_entity_poly.type
_entity_poly.pdbx_seq_one_letter_code
_entity_poly.pdbx_strand_id
1 'polypeptide(L)'
;MCLEKRYLDVLSDDTDPQVSCYITAPSYILQQLECRIINNMSSLIVGDNEELVSNVVTIECSDKEKRIPFPIGIAIPFTARYRGNYRDIMVKMCDTNLQSSYLNPNSLEGMKAGYKGTCASVKVYKLGVFSVVSCLKKESFTVTKKGLTLKSSMDSRISLSYPPGVFTSPVLVQLKIQPVDPALVAHLKAQQDTFYSVQSTSPLIHIQHPSTYPFQKPVTVFLPCSPYLDKNNLYSEIDHKTRASATINRITSSYFSRTKSASIRKPGKNASECLKLLGFRSQDSGWCELYDVVVKTIQSGLISVELNEHLQRFIVLHLSSTMDNSHLVTFVKSLEEAMLSTTACIVLSHQKDNPHRIAVLVVPSKDLSQALKNLRLEGFGGPPEPSRHFQVREGEQLLLRFTGNIFASSNGKDYGKDYTLIFHLQRKPRLELQIKEVDEFGNYSCPHYKGTIVVYKVPKGKIVPNLNQSLVINENHSQLPICKLPLKLPKHKKLINRPQSTQRLSKDPVEALWDNLLHWLAEELSEENAESLSSTLPLHRSTIQLIKLKNPDDLTEQIHEFLCFWKKSLPTFTDKLRLLARHLRKIGRSDLAEELKFKWENKVFTEPQQWFDVAAE
;
A
#
# COMPACT_ATOMS: atom_id res chain seq x y z
N MET A 1 27.89 -37.68 -17.52
CA MET A 1 28.00 -36.27 -17.95
C MET A 1 26.89 -35.48 -17.27
N CYS A 2 27.20 -34.36 -16.61
CA CYS A 2 26.20 -33.48 -16.02
C CYS A 2 25.77 -32.43 -17.05
N LEU A 3 24.47 -32.17 -17.15
CA LEU A 3 23.89 -31.13 -17.99
C LEU A 3 23.28 -30.05 -17.12
N GLU A 4 23.12 -28.84 -17.66
CA GLU A 4 22.34 -27.78 -17.02
C GLU A 4 20.97 -27.67 -17.70
N LYS A 5 19.89 -27.69 -16.90
CA LYS A 5 18.52 -27.50 -17.38
C LYS A 5 17.90 -26.27 -16.72
N ARG A 6 17.25 -25.44 -17.52
CA ARG A 6 16.42 -24.30 -17.09
C ARG A 6 15.03 -24.81 -16.72
N TYR A 7 14.55 -24.42 -15.54
CA TYR A 7 13.18 -24.67 -15.09
C TYR A 7 12.38 -23.37 -15.15
N LEU A 8 11.18 -23.50 -15.68
CA LEU A 8 10.22 -22.42 -15.84
C LEU A 8 9.00 -22.75 -15.00
N ASP A 9 8.38 -21.73 -14.43
CA ASP A 9 7.10 -21.86 -13.76
C ASP A 9 6.22 -20.65 -14.04
N VAL A 10 4.91 -20.86 -14.02
CA VAL A 10 3.88 -19.88 -14.34
C VAL A 10 3.23 -19.43 -13.03
N LEU A 11 3.42 -18.16 -12.65
CA LEU A 11 2.90 -17.60 -11.40
C LEU A 11 1.38 -17.41 -11.41
N SER A 12 0.79 -17.26 -12.61
CA SER A 12 -0.65 -17.14 -12.86
C SER A 12 -0.95 -17.39 -14.34
N ASP A 13 -2.16 -17.85 -14.67
CA ASP A 13 -2.57 -18.27 -16.03
C ASP A 13 -2.35 -17.20 -17.13
N ASP A 14 -2.20 -15.92 -16.77
CA ASP A 14 -2.00 -14.78 -17.68
C ASP A 14 -0.56 -14.22 -17.69
N THR A 15 0.39 -14.83 -16.97
CA THR A 15 1.79 -14.35 -16.88
C THR A 15 2.76 -15.22 -17.66
N ASP A 16 3.70 -14.59 -18.36
CA ASP A 16 4.79 -15.28 -19.03
C ASP A 16 5.58 -16.18 -18.06
N PRO A 17 6.02 -17.37 -18.50
CA PRO A 17 6.75 -18.29 -17.66
C PRO A 17 8.05 -17.66 -17.14
N GLN A 18 8.17 -17.55 -15.82
CA GLN A 18 9.36 -17.02 -15.17
C GLN A 18 10.37 -18.14 -14.93
N VAL A 19 11.66 -17.78 -14.96
CA VAL A 19 12.71 -18.72 -14.55
C VAL A 19 12.65 -18.95 -13.05
N SER A 20 12.40 -20.20 -12.65
CA SER A 20 12.44 -20.64 -11.26
C SER A 20 13.90 -20.81 -10.82
N CYS A 21 14.62 -21.69 -11.50
CA CYS A 21 16.03 -21.98 -11.24
C CYS A 21 16.69 -22.71 -12.41
N TYR A 22 18.01 -22.83 -12.35
CA TYR A 22 18.82 -23.69 -13.21
C TYR A 22 19.40 -24.82 -12.36
N ILE A 23 19.32 -26.05 -12.86
CA ILE A 23 19.86 -27.21 -12.15
C ILE A 23 20.89 -27.92 -13.01
N THR A 24 22.06 -28.19 -12.42
CA THR A 24 23.15 -28.95 -13.02
C THR A 24 23.23 -30.35 -12.38
N ALA A 25 22.82 -31.38 -13.13
CA ALA A 25 22.80 -32.77 -12.67
C ALA A 25 22.91 -33.75 -13.86
N PRO A 26 23.08 -35.06 -13.65
CA PRO A 26 22.93 -36.06 -14.72
C PRO A 26 21.57 -35.96 -15.42
N SER A 27 21.53 -36.18 -16.73
CA SER A 27 20.33 -35.99 -17.57
C SER A 27 19.09 -36.73 -17.07
N TYR A 28 19.25 -37.97 -16.62
CA TYR A 28 18.15 -38.80 -16.10
C TYR A 28 17.50 -38.23 -14.83
N ILE A 29 18.25 -37.46 -14.03
CA ILE A 29 17.72 -36.77 -12.84
C ILE A 29 16.98 -35.51 -13.24
N LEU A 30 17.50 -34.75 -14.20
CA LEU A 30 16.88 -33.50 -14.67
C LEU A 30 15.48 -33.72 -15.30
N GLN A 31 15.17 -34.95 -15.71
CA GLN A 31 13.84 -35.32 -16.18
C GLN A 31 12.86 -35.64 -15.04
N GLN A 32 13.38 -35.98 -13.86
CA GLN A 32 12.59 -36.41 -12.68
C GLN A 32 12.40 -35.28 -11.67
N LEU A 33 13.23 -34.23 -11.72
CA LEU A 33 13.07 -33.09 -10.85
C LEU A 33 11.92 -32.21 -11.31
N GLU A 34 11.10 -31.81 -10.35
CA GLU A 34 10.06 -30.81 -10.50
C GLU A 34 10.43 -29.56 -9.69
N CYS A 35 10.27 -28.39 -10.31
CA CYS A 35 10.62 -27.11 -9.70
C CYS A 35 9.44 -26.16 -9.80
N ARG A 36 8.94 -25.67 -8.66
CA ARG A 36 7.78 -24.75 -8.60
C ARG A 36 8.11 -23.51 -7.77
N ILE A 37 7.53 -22.37 -8.12
CA ILE A 37 7.65 -21.12 -7.38
C ILE A 37 6.50 -21.05 -6.37
N ILE A 38 6.86 -21.01 -5.08
CA ILE A 38 5.92 -20.98 -3.95
C ILE A 38 6.05 -19.69 -3.15
N ASN A 39 5.90 -18.55 -3.84
CA ASN A 39 6.03 -17.23 -3.21
C ASN A 39 4.98 -16.98 -2.11
N ASN A 40 3.84 -17.68 -2.11
CA ASN A 40 2.85 -17.64 -1.04
C ASN A 40 3.42 -18.08 0.33
N MET A 41 4.43 -18.95 0.34
CA MET A 41 5.09 -19.45 1.56
C MET A 41 6.22 -18.53 2.04
N SER A 42 6.54 -17.44 1.34
CA SER A 42 7.68 -16.58 1.67
C SER A 42 7.64 -16.02 3.09
N SER A 43 6.43 -15.77 3.63
CA SER A 43 6.22 -15.33 5.01
C SER A 43 6.77 -16.30 6.07
N LEU A 44 6.80 -17.60 5.78
CA LEU A 44 7.32 -18.66 6.65
C LEU A 44 8.82 -18.91 6.42
N ILE A 45 9.32 -18.61 5.21
CA ILE A 45 10.72 -18.83 4.83
C ILE A 45 11.62 -17.72 5.34
N VAL A 46 11.17 -16.47 5.33
CA VAL A 46 12.03 -15.32 5.69
C VAL A 46 12.03 -15.10 7.21
N GLY A 47 13.23 -15.10 7.80
CA GLY A 47 13.46 -14.86 9.23
C GLY A 47 13.63 -13.39 9.59
N ASP A 48 13.93 -13.14 10.86
CA ASP A 48 14.25 -11.79 11.34
C ASP A 48 15.61 -11.32 10.80
N ASN A 49 15.73 -10.03 10.49
CA ASN A 49 16.90 -9.40 9.85
C ASN A 49 17.27 -9.95 8.45
N GLU A 50 16.44 -10.79 7.85
CA GLU A 50 16.56 -11.23 6.46
C GLU A 50 15.71 -10.37 5.55
N GLU A 51 16.10 -10.25 4.29
CA GLU A 51 15.31 -9.61 3.23
C GLU A 51 15.28 -10.55 2.02
N LEU A 52 14.10 -10.88 1.49
CA LEU A 52 14.01 -11.79 0.36
C LEU A 52 14.40 -11.08 -0.94
N VAL A 53 15.28 -11.69 -1.74
CA VAL A 53 15.77 -11.10 -3.01
C VAL A 53 15.50 -11.98 -4.24
N SER A 54 14.98 -13.19 -4.07
CA SER A 54 14.54 -14.07 -5.16
C SER A 54 13.09 -14.55 -4.98
N ASN A 55 12.60 -15.30 -5.96
CA ASN A 55 11.49 -16.21 -5.76
C ASN A 55 11.84 -17.31 -4.75
N VAL A 56 10.82 -17.84 -4.06
CA VAL A 56 10.93 -19.06 -3.25
C VAL A 56 10.62 -20.25 -4.16
N VAL A 57 11.53 -21.21 -4.26
CA VAL A 57 11.43 -22.32 -5.21
C VAL A 57 11.46 -23.64 -4.46
N THR A 58 10.47 -24.51 -4.69
CA THR A 58 10.56 -25.91 -4.28
C THR A 58 11.25 -26.72 -5.35
N ILE A 59 12.10 -27.65 -4.93
CA ILE A 59 12.70 -28.63 -5.82
C ILE A 59 12.40 -29.99 -5.21
N GLU A 60 11.61 -30.79 -5.92
CA GLU A 60 11.18 -32.12 -5.51
C GLU A 60 11.49 -33.13 -6.60
N CYS A 61 11.49 -34.41 -6.25
CA CYS A 61 11.65 -35.50 -7.20
C CYS A 61 10.30 -36.19 -7.38
N SER A 62 9.86 -36.34 -8.63
CA SER A 62 8.60 -37.02 -8.95
C SER A 62 8.63 -38.51 -8.57
N ASP A 63 9.81 -39.13 -8.61
CA ASP A 63 10.04 -40.51 -8.23
C ASP A 63 10.72 -40.59 -6.84
N LYS A 64 9.95 -40.97 -5.82
CA LYS A 64 10.41 -41.05 -4.42
C LYS A 64 11.32 -42.24 -4.13
N GLU A 65 11.39 -43.24 -5.03
CA GLU A 65 12.14 -44.48 -4.80
C GLU A 65 13.58 -44.39 -5.32
N LYS A 66 13.85 -43.50 -6.29
CA LYS A 66 15.19 -43.35 -6.87
C LYS A 66 16.14 -42.53 -6.01
N ARG A 67 17.35 -43.05 -5.82
CA ARG A 67 18.46 -42.32 -5.17
C ARG A 67 19.01 -41.25 -6.09
N ILE A 68 18.94 -40.01 -5.63
CA ILE A 68 19.52 -38.87 -6.32
C ILE A 68 21.03 -38.84 -6.06
N PRO A 69 21.88 -38.77 -7.11
CA PRO A 69 23.32 -38.61 -6.95
C PRO A 69 23.63 -37.17 -6.53
N PHE A 70 23.93 -36.97 -5.26
CA PHE A 70 24.42 -35.70 -4.75
C PHE A 70 25.95 -35.59 -4.90
N PRO A 71 26.51 -34.36 -5.02
CA PRO A 71 25.83 -33.08 -5.00
C PRO A 71 25.21 -32.68 -6.36
N ILE A 72 24.12 -31.91 -6.30
CA ILE A 72 23.51 -31.25 -7.45
C ILE A 72 23.83 -29.76 -7.41
N GLY A 73 24.12 -29.16 -8.57
CA GLY A 73 24.28 -27.72 -8.68
C GLY A 73 22.92 -27.04 -8.87
N ILE A 74 22.62 -26.00 -8.10
CA ILE A 74 21.42 -25.17 -8.27
C ILE A 74 21.88 -23.72 -8.44
N ALA A 75 21.31 -23.02 -9.41
CA ALA A 75 21.46 -21.57 -9.53
C ALA A 75 20.09 -20.88 -9.53
N ILE A 76 19.91 -19.92 -8.62
CA ILE A 76 18.64 -19.21 -8.42
C ILE A 76 18.81 -17.76 -8.86
N PRO A 77 17.99 -17.27 -9.81
CA PRO A 77 18.02 -15.87 -10.22
C PRO A 77 17.49 -14.99 -9.08
N PHE A 78 18.17 -13.87 -8.84
CA PHE A 78 17.77 -12.93 -7.80
C PHE A 78 18.01 -11.49 -8.24
N THR A 79 17.38 -10.54 -7.55
CA THR A 79 17.57 -9.10 -7.76
C THR A 79 17.68 -8.43 -6.40
N ALA A 80 18.86 -7.89 -6.10
CA ALA A 80 19.09 -7.09 -4.90
C ALA A 80 19.21 -5.61 -5.29
N ARG A 81 18.35 -4.75 -4.74
CA ARG A 81 18.35 -3.31 -5.08
C ARG A 81 19.53 -2.57 -4.48
N TYR A 82 19.99 -3.05 -3.32
CA TYR A 82 21.16 -2.54 -2.63
C TYR A 82 21.93 -3.72 -2.03
N ARG A 83 23.26 -3.59 -2.03
CA ARG A 83 24.17 -4.48 -1.31
C ARG A 83 25.00 -3.60 -0.39
N GLY A 84 24.61 -3.54 0.88
CA GLY A 84 25.37 -2.81 1.89
C GLY A 84 26.53 -3.66 2.43
N ASN A 85 27.57 -3.02 2.94
CA ASN A 85 28.74 -3.71 3.51
C ASN A 85 28.40 -4.61 4.71
N TYR A 86 27.26 -4.38 5.37
CA TYR A 86 26.78 -5.13 6.53
C TYR A 86 25.90 -6.33 6.18
N ARG A 87 25.62 -6.57 4.90
CA ARG A 87 24.75 -7.66 4.45
C ARG A 87 25.45 -8.55 3.44
N ASP A 88 25.18 -9.85 3.52
CA ASP A 88 25.60 -10.84 2.53
C ASP A 88 24.39 -11.42 1.79
N ILE A 89 24.64 -11.89 0.58
CA ILE A 89 23.67 -12.66 -0.20
C ILE A 89 23.93 -14.15 0.05
N MET A 90 22.93 -14.84 0.59
CA MET A 90 22.99 -16.25 0.97
C MET A 90 21.87 -17.04 0.32
N VAL A 91 22.09 -18.32 0.06
CA VAL A 91 21.01 -19.24 -0.33
C VAL A 91 20.50 -19.93 0.93
N LYS A 92 19.23 -19.70 1.26
CA LYS A 92 18.52 -20.35 2.36
C LYS A 92 17.83 -21.59 1.83
N MET A 93 18.12 -22.74 2.44
CA MET A 93 17.48 -24.02 2.16
C MET A 93 16.65 -24.44 3.37
N CYS A 94 15.36 -24.63 3.18
CA CYS A 94 14.45 -25.18 4.18
C CYS A 94 14.08 -26.61 3.81
N ASP A 95 14.12 -27.50 4.80
CA ASP A 95 13.59 -28.86 4.64
C ASP A 95 12.04 -28.87 4.70
N THR A 96 11.46 -30.07 4.63
CA THR A 96 10.00 -30.27 4.74
C THR A 96 9.42 -29.84 6.09
N ASN A 97 10.26 -29.76 7.13
CA ASN A 97 9.88 -29.33 8.47
C ASN A 97 10.14 -27.83 8.69
N LEU A 98 10.46 -27.08 7.62
CA LEU A 98 10.83 -25.66 7.66
C LEU A 98 12.09 -25.37 8.49
N GLN A 99 12.95 -26.36 8.73
CA GLN A 99 14.27 -26.13 9.32
C GLN A 99 15.18 -25.50 8.28
N SER A 100 15.67 -24.31 8.58
CA SER A 100 16.51 -23.54 7.67
C SER A 100 17.99 -23.83 7.84
N SER A 101 18.68 -23.99 6.72
CA SER A 101 20.13 -24.00 6.60
C SER A 101 20.57 -22.93 5.61
N TYR A 102 21.80 -22.42 5.77
CA TYR A 102 22.35 -21.37 4.92
C TYR A 102 23.54 -21.89 4.14
N LEU A 103 23.55 -21.63 2.84
CA LEU A 103 24.58 -22.05 1.92
C LEU A 103 25.28 -20.82 1.34
N ASN A 104 26.61 -20.81 1.40
CA ASN A 104 27.43 -19.78 0.77
C ASN A 104 27.41 -20.00 -0.75
N PRO A 105 26.95 -19.02 -1.55
CA PRO A 105 26.97 -19.15 -3.00
C PRO A 105 28.41 -19.20 -3.54
N ASN A 106 28.67 -20.17 -4.41
CA ASN A 106 29.93 -20.33 -5.12
C ASN A 106 30.18 -19.19 -6.11
N SER A 107 29.11 -18.67 -6.71
CA SER A 107 29.13 -17.48 -7.57
C SER A 107 27.81 -16.72 -7.43
N LEU A 108 27.90 -15.39 -7.49
CA LEU A 108 26.75 -14.46 -7.44
C LEU A 108 26.44 -13.85 -8.82
N GLU A 109 27.39 -13.96 -9.74
CA GLU A 109 27.35 -13.43 -11.10
C GLU A 109 27.78 -14.53 -12.07
N GLY A 110 26.98 -14.72 -13.12
CA GLY A 110 27.27 -15.66 -14.18
C GLY A 110 26.27 -15.55 -15.31
N MET A 111 26.74 -15.36 -16.54
CA MET A 111 25.91 -15.55 -17.74
C MET A 111 25.61 -17.04 -17.86
N LYS A 112 24.34 -17.43 -17.64
CA LYS A 112 23.90 -18.81 -17.79
C LYS A 112 22.84 -18.89 -18.88
N ALA A 113 23.12 -19.71 -19.90
CA ALA A 113 22.17 -20.08 -20.97
C ALA A 113 21.24 -18.94 -21.44
N GLY A 114 21.81 -17.80 -21.85
CA GLY A 114 21.05 -16.67 -22.41
C GLY A 114 20.39 -15.73 -21.39
N TYR A 115 20.54 -15.95 -20.07
CA TYR A 115 20.05 -15.04 -19.04
C TYR A 115 21.10 -13.96 -18.70
N LYS A 116 20.75 -12.70 -18.96
CA LYS A 116 21.48 -11.51 -18.47
C LYS A 116 20.95 -11.14 -17.08
N GLY A 117 21.54 -11.69 -16.03
CA GLY A 117 21.20 -11.31 -14.65
C GLY A 117 22.06 -12.00 -13.59
N THR A 118 21.84 -11.65 -12.33
CA THR A 118 22.54 -12.23 -11.18
C THR A 118 21.89 -13.54 -10.73
N CYS A 119 22.71 -14.55 -10.48
CA CYS A 119 22.28 -15.88 -10.06
C CYS A 119 23.16 -16.35 -8.90
N ALA A 120 22.53 -16.83 -7.82
CA ALA A 120 23.24 -17.44 -6.70
C ALA A 120 23.40 -18.94 -6.98
N SER A 121 24.62 -19.38 -7.27
CA SER A 121 24.92 -20.79 -7.58
C SER A 121 25.45 -21.51 -6.34
N VAL A 122 24.86 -22.66 -5.98
CA VAL A 122 25.26 -23.49 -4.84
C VAL A 122 25.27 -24.96 -5.22
N LYS A 123 26.08 -25.75 -4.51
CA LYS A 123 25.98 -27.21 -4.50
C LYS A 123 25.13 -27.66 -3.33
N VAL A 124 24.17 -28.54 -3.59
CA VAL A 124 23.25 -29.04 -2.55
C VAL A 124 23.34 -30.55 -2.41
N TYR A 125 23.05 -31.03 -1.22
CA TYR A 125 23.11 -32.43 -0.83
C TYR A 125 21.75 -33.00 -0.42
N LYS A 126 20.71 -32.16 -0.46
CA LYS A 126 19.32 -32.50 -0.18
C LYS A 126 18.42 -31.64 -1.04
N LEU A 127 17.25 -32.16 -1.39
CA LEU A 127 16.17 -31.41 -2.00
C LEU A 127 15.34 -30.68 -0.93
N GLY A 128 14.51 -29.72 -1.34
CA GLY A 128 13.72 -28.91 -0.41
C GLY A 128 13.30 -27.58 -1.01
N VAL A 129 13.05 -26.61 -0.13
CA VAL A 129 12.68 -25.24 -0.50
C VAL A 129 13.90 -24.35 -0.49
N PHE A 130 14.13 -23.61 -1.56
CA PHE A 130 15.27 -22.74 -1.72
C PHE A 130 14.85 -21.30 -1.97
N SER A 131 15.62 -20.37 -1.43
CA SER A 131 15.47 -18.94 -1.70
C SER A 131 16.81 -18.22 -1.54
N VAL A 132 16.97 -17.07 -2.17
CA VAL A 132 18.09 -16.18 -1.98
C VAL A 132 17.64 -15.04 -1.07
N VAL A 133 18.38 -14.85 0.01
CA VAL A 133 18.10 -13.83 1.03
C VAL A 133 19.31 -12.93 1.23
N SER A 134 19.05 -11.66 1.55
CA SER A 134 20.04 -10.74 2.06
C SER A 134 19.98 -10.73 3.59
N CYS A 135 21.01 -11.25 4.25
CA CYS A 135 21.07 -11.37 5.71
C CYS A 135 22.26 -10.58 6.27
N LEU A 136 22.27 -10.37 7.59
CA LEU A 136 23.42 -9.74 8.25
C LEU A 136 24.70 -10.56 8.00
N LYS A 137 25.71 -9.86 7.52
CA LYS A 137 27.02 -10.42 7.19
C LYS A 137 27.68 -10.96 8.45
N LYS A 138 28.27 -12.15 8.33
CA LYS A 138 28.84 -12.91 9.44
C LYS A 138 30.35 -13.03 9.28
N GLU A 139 31.09 -12.37 10.14
CA GLU A 139 32.56 -12.44 10.20
C GLU A 139 32.95 -13.50 11.24
N SER A 140 33.74 -14.50 10.84
CA SER A 140 34.18 -15.59 11.74
C SER A 140 35.70 -15.59 11.83
N PHE A 141 36.22 -15.66 13.06
CA PHE A 141 37.67 -15.62 13.31
C PHE A 141 38.02 -16.45 14.55
N THR A 142 39.23 -16.97 14.59
CA THR A 142 39.71 -17.80 15.70
C THR A 142 40.63 -16.99 16.60
N VAL A 143 40.25 -16.83 17.87
CA VAL A 143 41.09 -16.22 18.90
C VAL A 143 41.98 -17.29 19.50
N THR A 144 43.30 -17.15 19.34
CA THR A 144 44.28 -18.09 19.90
C THR A 144 44.74 -17.66 21.29
N LYS A 145 45.54 -18.50 21.98
CA LYS A 145 46.15 -18.15 23.28
C LYS A 145 47.02 -16.89 23.23
N LYS A 146 47.56 -16.54 22.06
CA LYS A 146 48.37 -15.33 21.85
C LYS A 146 47.53 -14.04 21.85
N GLY A 147 46.20 -14.14 21.90
CA GLY A 147 45.31 -13.00 21.68
C GLY A 147 45.07 -12.72 20.21
N LEU A 148 44.26 -11.70 19.93
CA LEU A 148 43.93 -11.24 18.59
C LEU A 148 43.39 -9.81 18.65
N THR A 149 43.88 -8.92 17.80
CA THR A 149 43.23 -7.62 17.54
C THR A 149 42.60 -7.68 16.15
N LEU A 150 41.27 -7.71 16.11
CA LEU A 150 40.50 -7.75 14.87
C LEU A 150 39.94 -6.35 14.58
N LYS A 151 40.16 -5.85 13.37
CA LYS A 151 39.38 -4.76 12.81
C LYS A 151 38.30 -5.36 11.92
N SER A 152 37.05 -4.98 12.10
CA SER A 152 35.96 -5.54 11.31
C SER A 152 36.13 -5.19 9.84
N SER A 153 35.93 -6.16 8.97
CA SER A 153 35.91 -5.92 7.53
C SER A 153 34.65 -5.17 7.04
N MET A 154 33.63 -4.99 7.90
CA MET A 154 32.40 -4.27 7.55
C MET A 154 32.49 -2.77 7.83
N ASP A 155 33.11 -2.43 8.97
CA ASP A 155 33.41 -1.05 9.40
C ASP A 155 34.74 -1.05 10.16
N SER A 156 35.75 -0.39 9.57
CA SER A 156 37.11 -0.36 10.14
C SER A 156 37.20 0.41 11.46
N ARG A 157 36.19 1.20 11.82
CA ARG A 157 36.08 1.87 13.12
C ARG A 157 35.72 0.90 14.23
N ILE A 158 35.11 -0.24 13.89
CA ILE A 158 34.75 -1.28 14.85
C ILE A 158 35.92 -2.26 14.98
N SER A 159 36.46 -2.39 16.18
CA SER A 159 37.54 -3.35 16.44
C SER A 159 37.41 -4.04 17.79
N LEU A 160 37.87 -5.27 17.85
CA LEU A 160 37.84 -6.12 19.04
C LEU A 160 39.27 -6.54 19.36
N SER A 161 39.73 -6.24 20.56
CA SER A 161 41.07 -6.58 21.05
C SER A 161 40.96 -7.61 22.17
N TYR A 162 41.38 -8.82 21.86
CA TYR A 162 41.51 -9.94 22.78
C TYR A 162 42.95 -10.01 23.27
N PRO A 163 43.24 -9.70 24.55
CA PRO A 163 44.60 -9.81 25.07
C PRO A 163 45.15 -11.25 25.07
N PRO A 164 46.48 -11.44 25.17
CA PRO A 164 47.07 -12.76 25.34
C PRO A 164 46.59 -13.43 26.63
N GLY A 165 46.16 -14.69 26.53
CA GLY A 165 45.64 -15.48 27.64
C GLY A 165 44.16 -15.23 27.99
N VAL A 166 43.36 -14.57 27.14
CA VAL A 166 41.90 -14.46 27.35
C VAL A 166 41.22 -15.82 27.41
N PHE A 167 41.65 -16.75 26.56
CA PHE A 167 41.12 -18.11 26.50
C PHE A 167 42.22 -19.14 26.75
N THR A 168 41.84 -20.23 27.42
CA THR A 168 42.72 -21.38 27.69
C THR A 168 42.96 -22.25 26.46
N SER A 169 42.07 -22.20 25.47
CA SER A 169 42.13 -22.89 24.17
C SER A 169 41.76 -21.93 23.04
N PRO A 170 42.12 -22.25 21.78
CA PRO A 170 41.63 -21.49 20.63
C PRO A 170 40.09 -21.52 20.55
N VAL A 171 39.48 -20.35 20.34
CA VAL A 171 38.03 -20.17 20.32
C VAL A 171 37.60 -19.55 18.99
N LEU A 172 36.64 -20.19 18.31
CA LEU A 172 35.98 -19.62 17.12
C LEU A 172 34.91 -18.62 17.58
N VAL A 173 35.05 -17.36 17.17
CA VAL A 173 34.11 -16.27 17.47
C VAL A 173 33.42 -15.86 16.18
N GLN A 174 32.12 -15.54 16.28
CA GLN A 174 31.32 -15.06 15.15
C GLN A 174 30.72 -13.69 15.48
N LEU A 175 30.98 -12.72 14.63
CA LEU A 175 30.55 -11.33 14.76
C LEU A 175 29.54 -10.98 13.66
N LYS A 176 28.43 -10.34 14.04
CA LYS A 176 27.54 -9.63 13.13
C LYS A 176 27.33 -8.22 13.64
N ILE A 177 27.21 -7.27 12.72
CA ILE A 177 27.07 -5.85 13.01
C ILE A 177 25.80 -5.36 12.33
N GLN A 178 24.90 -4.79 13.12
CA GLN A 178 23.66 -4.22 12.62
C GLN A 178 23.68 -2.70 12.83
N PRO A 179 23.83 -1.90 11.74
CA PRO A 179 23.85 -0.45 11.86
C PRO A 179 22.47 0.07 12.27
N VAL A 180 22.47 1.14 13.08
CA VAL A 180 21.24 1.84 13.51
C VAL A 180 21.09 3.12 12.70
N ASP A 181 19.98 3.25 11.97
CA ASP A 181 19.65 4.48 11.25
C ASP A 181 19.28 5.60 12.26
N PRO A 182 19.98 6.75 12.28
CA PRO A 182 19.64 7.86 13.18
C PRO A 182 18.19 8.33 13.07
N ALA A 183 17.55 8.16 11.90
CA ALA A 183 16.14 8.49 11.71
C ALA A 183 15.22 7.62 12.58
N LEU A 184 15.59 6.36 12.86
CA LEU A 184 14.84 5.48 13.77
C LEU A 184 14.93 5.99 15.21
N VAL A 185 16.12 6.42 15.64
CA VAL A 185 16.32 7.00 16.96
C VAL A 185 15.45 8.26 17.11
N ALA A 186 15.46 9.15 16.12
CA ALA A 186 14.62 10.35 16.11
C ALA A 186 13.12 10.01 16.13
N HIS A 187 12.71 8.97 15.40
CA HIS A 187 11.31 8.51 15.41
C HIS A 187 10.87 8.04 16.79
N LEU A 188 11.71 7.25 17.49
CA LEU A 188 11.41 6.78 18.83
C LEU A 188 11.34 7.94 19.84
N LYS A 189 12.24 8.92 19.75
CA LYS A 189 12.17 10.14 20.59
C LYS A 189 10.86 10.89 20.42
N ALA A 190 10.32 10.94 19.20
CA ALA A 190 9.06 11.61 18.92
C ALA A 190 7.83 10.83 19.43
N GLN A 191 7.95 9.53 19.70
CA GLN A 191 6.86 8.72 20.22
C GLN A 191 6.72 8.79 21.75
N GLN A 192 7.84 8.92 22.47
CA GLN A 192 7.84 8.96 23.94
C GLN A 192 8.84 9.99 24.45
N ASP A 193 8.34 10.94 25.25
CA ASP A 193 9.15 12.02 25.83
C ASP A 193 10.30 11.48 26.70
N THR A 194 10.11 10.32 27.33
CA THR A 194 11.15 9.64 28.12
C THR A 194 12.39 9.30 27.31
N PHE A 195 12.27 9.09 26.00
CA PHE A 195 13.40 8.73 25.12
C PHE A 195 14.20 9.95 24.65
N TYR A 196 13.72 11.18 24.89
CA TYR A 196 14.39 12.42 24.45
C TYR A 196 15.82 12.53 24.97
N SER A 197 16.11 11.93 26.13
CA SER A 197 17.43 11.92 26.74
C SER A 197 18.46 11.08 25.96
N VAL A 198 18.05 10.14 25.11
CA VAL A 198 18.98 9.40 24.25
C VAL A 198 19.42 10.33 23.11
N GLN A 199 20.71 10.67 23.00
CA GLN A 199 21.23 11.50 21.91
C GLN A 199 21.53 10.67 20.67
N SER A 200 22.34 9.61 20.83
CA SER A 200 22.79 8.71 19.76
C SER A 200 23.05 7.30 20.29
N THR A 201 23.23 6.35 19.38
CA THR A 201 23.51 4.95 19.71
C THR A 201 24.69 4.44 18.88
N SER A 202 25.42 3.48 19.41
CA SER A 202 26.32 2.66 18.59
C SER A 202 25.51 1.72 17.67
N PRO A 203 26.17 1.06 16.70
CA PRO A 203 25.60 -0.12 16.06
C PRO A 203 25.26 -1.20 17.10
N LEU A 204 24.26 -2.02 16.78
CA LEU A 204 23.91 -3.21 17.55
C LEU A 204 24.87 -4.34 17.16
N ILE A 205 25.63 -4.82 18.14
CA ILE A 205 26.64 -5.86 17.91
C ILE A 205 26.10 -7.20 18.38
N HIS A 206 26.22 -8.22 17.53
CA HIS A 206 25.95 -9.61 17.89
C HIS A 206 27.27 -10.38 17.89
N ILE A 207 27.61 -11.00 19.02
CA ILE A 207 28.79 -11.84 19.11
C ILE A 207 28.40 -13.20 19.66
N GLN A 208 28.87 -14.24 19.00
CA GLN A 208 28.73 -15.60 19.47
C GLN A 208 30.09 -16.14 19.88
N HIS A 209 30.27 -16.32 21.19
CA HIS A 209 31.36 -17.09 21.79
C HIS A 209 30.84 -18.46 22.24
N PRO A 210 31.66 -19.52 22.22
CA PRO A 210 31.33 -20.78 22.86
C PRO A 210 31.22 -20.58 24.38
N SER A 211 30.06 -20.92 24.94
CA SER A 211 29.75 -20.73 26.37
C SER A 211 30.65 -21.54 27.31
N THR A 212 31.39 -22.52 26.80
CA THR A 212 32.29 -23.39 27.57
C THR A 212 33.58 -22.70 28.04
N TYR A 213 33.94 -21.53 27.50
CA TYR A 213 35.21 -20.87 27.80
C TYR A 213 35.00 -19.43 28.27
N PRO A 214 34.94 -19.15 29.60
CA PRO A 214 34.80 -17.79 30.11
C PRO A 214 36.04 -16.94 29.81
N PHE A 215 35.89 -15.61 29.81
CA PHE A 215 37.02 -14.69 29.69
C PHE A 215 37.89 -14.74 30.94
N GLN A 216 39.20 -14.95 30.77
CA GLN A 216 40.16 -14.82 31.87
C GLN A 216 40.74 -13.41 31.99
N LYS A 217 40.57 -12.58 30.95
CA LYS A 217 41.00 -11.18 30.88
C LYS A 217 39.95 -10.36 30.15
N PRO A 218 39.80 -9.06 30.47
CA PRO A 218 38.86 -8.19 29.79
C PRO A 218 39.16 -8.09 28.29
N VAL A 219 38.12 -8.08 27.47
CA VAL A 219 38.19 -7.85 26.03
C VAL A 219 37.83 -6.40 25.75
N THR A 220 38.67 -5.68 25.00
CA THR A 220 38.41 -4.29 24.66
C THR A 220 37.69 -4.20 23.31
N VAL A 221 36.57 -3.50 23.25
CA VAL A 221 35.79 -3.27 22.03
C VAL A 221 35.74 -1.78 21.72
N PHE A 222 36.03 -1.43 20.48
CA PHE A 222 35.94 -0.07 19.96
C PHE A 222 34.72 0.06 19.06
N LEU A 223 33.88 1.07 19.30
CA LEU A 223 32.65 1.31 18.53
C LEU A 223 32.52 2.79 18.16
N PRO A 224 31.95 3.12 16.98
CA PRO A 224 31.55 4.48 16.69
C PRO A 224 30.26 4.83 17.45
N CYS A 225 30.25 5.97 18.14
CA CYS A 225 29.09 6.51 18.84
C CYS A 225 29.17 8.03 18.86
N SER A 226 28.97 8.68 17.72
CA SER A 226 28.98 10.14 17.62
C SER A 226 27.60 10.74 17.90
N PRO A 227 27.46 11.79 18.72
CA PRO A 227 26.23 12.58 18.76
C PRO A 227 26.01 13.20 17.38
N TYR A 228 24.79 13.05 16.86
CA TYR A 228 24.41 13.69 15.61
C TYR A 228 24.31 15.21 15.86
N LEU A 229 25.30 15.96 15.36
CA LEU A 229 25.24 17.41 15.31
C LEU A 229 24.50 17.81 14.03
N ASP A 230 23.31 18.39 14.18
CA ASP A 230 22.60 19.06 13.09
C ASP A 230 23.53 20.14 12.49
N LYS A 231 24.19 19.81 11.38
CA LYS A 231 25.06 20.74 10.65
C LYS A 231 24.32 21.90 9.98
N ASN A 232 22.99 21.96 10.09
CA ASN A 232 22.18 22.99 9.45
C ASN A 232 22.14 24.34 10.18
N ASN A 233 22.72 24.46 11.37
CA ASN A 233 22.70 25.72 12.14
C ASN A 233 24.07 26.39 12.34
N LEU A 234 25.14 25.96 11.64
CA LEU A 234 26.48 26.55 11.78
C LEU A 234 26.99 27.28 10.52
N TYR A 235 26.19 27.34 9.45
CA TYR A 235 26.58 28.01 8.20
C TYR A 235 25.89 29.37 7.99
N SER A 236 25.12 29.88 8.96
CA SER A 236 24.33 31.10 8.82
C SER A 236 24.77 32.31 9.67
N GLU A 237 25.95 32.28 10.30
CA GLU A 237 26.47 33.41 11.10
C GLU A 237 27.73 34.09 10.55
N ILE A 238 28.19 33.72 9.35
CA ILE A 238 29.28 34.43 8.66
C ILE A 238 28.83 34.77 7.23
N ASP A 239 27.87 35.68 7.08
CA ASP A 239 27.81 36.61 5.93
C ASP A 239 26.59 37.53 6.04
N HIS A 240 26.70 38.55 6.89
CA HIS A 240 25.86 39.73 6.82
C HIS A 240 26.71 40.99 6.76
N LYS A 241 27.32 41.20 5.59
CA LYS A 241 27.60 42.54 5.08
C LYS A 241 27.14 42.64 3.61
N THR A 242 26.08 43.43 3.42
CA THR A 242 25.82 44.31 2.27
C THR A 242 24.74 43.88 1.24
N ARG A 243 23.70 44.74 1.20
CA ARG A 243 22.76 45.14 0.11
C ARG A 243 21.68 44.19 -0.47
N ALA A 244 20.47 44.39 0.05
CA ALA A 244 19.29 45.04 -0.57
C ALA A 244 18.75 44.70 -1.99
N SER A 245 17.41 44.57 -2.02
CA SER A 245 16.41 44.62 -3.12
C SER A 245 16.21 43.35 -3.98
N ALA A 246 15.01 42.88 -4.35
CA ALA A 246 13.61 43.26 -4.08
C ALA A 246 12.65 42.09 -4.48
N THR A 247 11.46 42.01 -3.84
CA THR A 247 10.13 41.47 -4.25
C THR A 247 10.04 40.18 -5.12
N ILE A 248 9.23 39.15 -4.81
CA ILE A 248 7.75 39.08 -4.87
C ILE A 248 7.17 37.91 -4.02
N ASN A 249 5.97 38.18 -3.49
CA ASN A 249 4.94 37.46 -2.74
C ASN A 249 4.80 35.91 -2.64
N ARG A 250 4.61 35.53 -1.37
CA ARG A 250 3.89 34.42 -0.70
C ARG A 250 2.76 33.71 -1.47
N ILE A 251 2.67 32.38 -1.24
CA ILE A 251 1.48 31.73 -0.64
C ILE A 251 1.95 30.70 0.41
N THR A 252 1.45 30.87 1.63
CA THR A 252 1.69 30.09 2.85
C THR A 252 0.63 29.01 3.05
N SER A 253 1.02 27.85 3.60
CA SER A 253 0.12 27.04 4.43
C SER A 253 0.82 26.77 5.77
N SER A 254 0.16 27.27 6.81
CA SER A 254 0.59 27.40 8.19
C SER A 254 0.12 26.22 9.04
N TYR A 255 1.04 25.55 9.74
CA TYR A 255 0.80 25.00 11.08
C TYR A 255 2.11 25.04 11.87
N PHE A 256 2.39 26.19 12.49
CA PHE A 256 3.41 26.32 13.54
C PHE A 256 2.69 26.56 14.87
N SER A 257 2.70 25.55 15.73
CA SER A 257 2.37 25.71 17.15
C SER A 257 3.50 26.46 17.85
N ARG A 258 3.13 27.61 18.40
CA ARG A 258 3.96 28.57 19.12
C ARG A 258 4.27 28.05 20.52
N THR A 259 5.50 27.60 20.77
CA THR A 259 6.04 27.43 22.13
C THR A 259 7.13 28.46 22.37
N LYS A 260 6.99 29.19 23.49
CA LYS A 260 7.82 30.32 23.89
C LYS A 260 9.29 29.89 24.05
N SER A 261 10.18 30.48 23.26
CA SER A 261 11.62 30.37 23.43
C SER A 261 12.06 31.18 24.66
N ALA A 262 12.33 30.49 25.76
CA ALA A 262 13.15 31.05 26.83
C ALA A 262 14.61 31.07 26.35
N SER A 263 15.28 32.21 26.49
CA SER A 263 16.68 32.39 26.12
C SER A 263 17.57 31.46 26.95
N ILE A 264 18.12 30.42 26.33
CA ILE A 264 19.13 29.57 26.95
C ILE A 264 20.46 30.32 26.85
N ARG A 265 20.88 30.88 27.99
CA ARG A 265 22.29 31.22 28.26
C ARG A 265 23.15 30.00 27.92
N LYS A 266 24.27 30.23 27.23
CA LYS A 266 25.29 29.21 26.94
C LYS A 266 25.54 28.34 28.18
N PRO A 267 25.33 27.01 28.13
CA PRO A 267 25.75 26.16 29.23
C PRO A 267 27.26 26.05 29.13
N GLY A 268 27.94 26.45 30.20
CA GLY A 268 29.35 26.13 30.40
C GLY A 268 29.55 24.62 30.30
N LYS A 269 30.70 24.22 29.74
CA LYS A 269 31.26 22.87 29.84
C LYS A 269 30.97 22.30 31.24
N ASN A 270 30.19 21.22 31.31
CA ASN A 270 30.00 20.26 32.43
C ASN A 270 28.57 19.66 32.45
N ALA A 271 27.96 19.36 31.30
CA ALA A 271 26.92 18.34 31.27
C ALA A 271 27.65 16.99 31.22
N SER A 272 27.47 16.15 32.23
CA SER A 272 28.06 14.81 32.28
C SER A 272 27.50 13.97 31.13
N GLU A 273 28.21 13.93 30.00
CA GLU A 273 27.93 12.99 28.92
C GLU A 273 27.93 11.58 29.51
N CYS A 274 26.76 10.93 29.56
CA CYS A 274 26.59 9.63 30.18
C CYS A 274 26.50 8.58 29.07
N LEU A 275 27.57 7.82 28.88
CA LEU A 275 27.57 6.64 28.03
C LEU A 275 27.16 5.43 28.85
N LYS A 276 26.14 4.71 28.39
CA LYS A 276 25.65 3.49 29.05
C LYS A 276 25.69 2.30 28.11
N LEU A 277 26.22 1.19 28.59
CA LEU A 277 26.26 -0.08 27.88
C LEU A 277 25.07 -0.94 28.31
N LEU A 278 24.27 -1.38 27.34
CA LEU A 278 23.29 -2.44 27.54
C LEU A 278 23.77 -3.71 26.86
N GLY A 279 23.64 -4.83 27.57
CA GLY A 279 24.02 -6.16 27.11
C GLY A 279 22.88 -7.15 27.22
N PHE A 280 22.98 -8.22 26.45
CA PHE A 280 22.14 -9.41 26.54
C PHE A 280 23.05 -10.61 26.79
N ARG A 281 23.00 -11.17 28.00
CA ARG A 281 23.80 -12.35 28.37
C ARG A 281 23.11 -13.62 27.89
N SER A 282 23.86 -14.71 27.74
CA SER A 282 23.31 -15.99 27.29
C SER A 282 22.37 -16.67 28.30
N GLN A 283 22.50 -16.36 29.59
CA GLN A 283 21.68 -16.90 30.67
C GLN A 283 20.48 -16.01 31.00
N ASP A 284 20.48 -14.76 30.50
CA ASP A 284 19.45 -13.78 30.82
C ASP A 284 18.28 -13.87 29.83
N SER A 285 17.07 -13.61 30.32
CA SER A 285 15.87 -13.55 29.49
C SER A 285 15.66 -12.18 28.82
N GLY A 286 16.55 -11.22 29.01
CA GLY A 286 16.34 -9.83 28.61
C GLY A 286 17.60 -8.96 28.60
N TRP A 287 17.43 -7.74 28.08
CA TRP A 287 18.44 -6.68 28.12
C TRP A 287 18.69 -6.18 29.54
N CYS A 288 19.95 -5.94 29.89
CA CYS A 288 20.38 -5.40 31.17
C CYS A 288 21.45 -4.32 30.99
N GLU A 289 21.40 -3.27 31.83
CA GLU A 289 22.47 -2.28 31.94
C GLU A 289 23.66 -2.89 32.69
N LEU A 290 24.87 -2.67 32.17
CA LEU A 290 26.12 -3.15 32.78
C LEU A 290 26.78 -2.01 33.55
N TYR A 291 26.60 -2.00 34.87
CA TYR A 291 27.13 -0.94 35.77
C TYR A 291 28.65 -1.00 35.96
N ASP A 292 29.24 -2.19 35.90
CA ASP A 292 30.67 -2.41 36.21
C ASP A 292 31.59 -2.28 34.99
N VAL A 293 31.07 -1.80 33.85
CA VAL A 293 31.84 -1.69 32.60
C VAL A 293 32.25 -0.25 32.38
N VAL A 294 33.55 -0.01 32.33
CA VAL A 294 34.10 1.32 32.04
C VAL A 294 33.96 1.61 30.53
N VAL A 295 33.10 2.58 30.20
CA VAL A 295 32.96 3.10 28.83
C VAL A 295 33.74 4.40 28.72
N LYS A 296 34.77 4.42 27.88
CA LYS A 296 35.67 5.58 27.69
C LYS A 296 35.42 6.19 26.32
N THR A 297 35.20 7.50 26.26
CA THR A 297 35.20 8.25 24.99
C THR A 297 36.64 8.44 24.51
N ILE A 298 36.88 8.11 23.24
CA ILE A 298 38.12 8.38 22.51
C ILE A 298 37.88 9.58 21.58
N GLN A 299 38.96 10.21 21.12
CA GLN A 299 38.91 11.25 20.09
C GLN A 299 38.11 10.75 18.86
N SER A 300 37.46 11.69 18.14
CA SER A 300 36.67 11.45 16.91
C SER A 300 35.33 10.70 17.05
N GLY A 301 34.74 10.63 18.26
CA GLY A 301 33.43 9.99 18.46
C GLY A 301 33.48 8.46 18.46
N LEU A 302 34.66 7.90 18.71
CA LEU A 302 34.87 6.49 18.97
C LEU A 302 34.80 6.25 20.48
N ILE A 303 34.27 5.12 20.91
CA ILE A 303 34.20 4.72 22.31
C ILE A 303 34.95 3.40 22.51
N SER A 304 35.53 3.21 23.69
CA SER A 304 36.17 1.96 24.13
C SER A 304 35.39 1.38 25.29
N VAL A 305 35.09 0.10 25.20
CA VAL A 305 34.32 -0.67 26.18
C VAL A 305 35.16 -1.87 26.61
N GLU A 306 35.31 -2.08 27.91
CA GLU A 306 36.03 -3.24 28.47
C GLU A 306 35.03 -4.31 28.95
N LEU A 307 34.93 -5.43 28.24
CA LEU A 307 34.00 -6.51 28.53
C LEU A 307 34.68 -7.61 29.37
N ASN A 308 34.14 -7.84 30.57
CA ASN A 308 34.61 -8.89 31.49
C ASN A 308 33.92 -10.23 31.30
N GLU A 309 32.82 -10.26 30.55
CA GLU A 309 31.97 -11.44 30.36
C GLU A 309 31.42 -11.52 28.93
N HIS A 310 30.85 -12.68 28.60
CA HIS A 310 30.26 -12.94 27.29
C HIS A 310 28.90 -12.27 27.13
N LEU A 311 28.79 -11.38 26.14
CA LEU A 311 27.52 -10.79 25.71
C LEU A 311 27.16 -11.32 24.32
N GLN A 312 25.94 -11.85 24.19
CA GLN A 312 25.42 -12.28 22.89
C GLN A 312 25.09 -11.08 22.00
N ARG A 313 24.53 -10.04 22.62
CA ARG A 313 24.17 -8.77 21.98
C ARG A 313 24.52 -7.61 22.89
N PHE A 314 24.98 -6.51 22.33
CA PHE A 314 25.17 -5.28 23.10
C PHE A 314 25.10 -4.02 22.23
N ILE A 315 24.77 -2.91 22.87
CA ILE A 315 24.67 -1.58 22.28
C ILE A 315 25.08 -0.53 23.32
N VAL A 316 25.72 0.54 22.86
CA VAL A 316 26.05 1.70 23.71
C VAL A 316 25.11 2.85 23.37
N LEU A 317 24.55 3.46 24.41
CA LEU A 317 23.68 4.62 24.32
C LEU A 317 24.44 5.84 24.84
N HIS A 318 24.38 6.93 24.08
CA HIS A 318 24.87 8.23 24.52
C HIS A 318 23.70 9.07 24.99
N LEU A 319 23.71 9.48 26.26
CA LEU A 319 22.60 10.17 26.91
C LEU A 319 22.97 11.62 27.25
N SER A 320 21.99 12.52 27.08
CA SER A 320 22.07 13.92 27.51
C SER A 320 21.83 14.11 29.01
N SER A 321 21.15 13.16 29.64
CA SER A 321 20.81 13.14 31.07
C SER A 321 20.66 11.71 31.57
N THR A 322 20.74 11.53 32.88
CA THR A 322 20.56 10.22 33.52
C THR A 322 19.14 9.71 33.27
N MET A 323 19.03 8.46 32.81
CA MET A 323 17.78 7.75 32.63
C MET A 323 17.75 6.48 33.47
N ASP A 324 16.56 6.11 33.93
CA ASP A 324 16.34 4.85 34.64
C ASP A 324 16.56 3.65 33.72
N ASN A 325 17.10 2.57 34.28
CA ASN A 325 17.41 1.34 33.55
C ASN A 325 16.17 0.73 32.86
N SER A 326 15.01 0.78 33.51
CA SER A 326 13.74 0.31 32.93
C SER A 326 13.40 1.01 31.61
N HIS A 327 13.61 2.34 31.54
CA HIS A 327 13.37 3.13 30.34
C HIS A 327 14.43 2.84 29.26
N LEU A 328 15.70 2.63 29.63
CA LEU A 328 16.75 2.25 28.69
C LEU A 328 16.50 0.88 28.05
N VAL A 329 16.11 -0.10 28.86
CA VAL A 329 15.72 -1.44 28.37
C VAL A 329 14.51 -1.35 27.44
N THR A 330 13.50 -0.54 27.80
CA THR A 330 12.32 -0.32 26.97
C THR A 330 12.69 0.36 25.64
N PHE A 331 13.61 1.33 25.67
CA PHE A 331 14.12 1.99 24.48
C PHE A 331 14.82 1.00 23.55
N VAL A 332 15.74 0.18 24.05
CA VAL A 332 16.48 -0.80 23.23
C VAL A 332 15.54 -1.86 22.64
N LYS A 333 14.55 -2.34 23.40
CA LYS A 333 13.51 -3.23 22.87
C LYS A 333 12.70 -2.58 21.74
N SER A 334 12.28 -1.34 21.94
CA SER A 334 11.56 -0.56 20.92
C SER A 334 12.42 -0.32 19.68
N LEU A 335 13.73 -0.13 19.87
CA LEU A 335 14.71 0.02 18.81
C LEU A 335 14.89 -1.26 18.01
N GLU A 336 15.09 -2.42 18.65
CA GLU A 336 15.16 -3.72 17.96
C GLU A 336 13.88 -3.96 17.14
N GLU A 337 12.70 -3.69 17.69
CA GLU A 337 11.44 -3.84 16.97
C GLU A 337 11.29 -2.87 15.80
N ALA A 338 11.75 -1.63 15.96
CA ALA A 338 11.74 -0.62 14.91
C ALA A 338 12.73 -0.96 13.79
N MET A 339 13.89 -1.55 14.12
CA MET A 339 14.89 -1.98 13.13
C MET A 339 14.40 -3.14 12.24
N LEU A 340 13.46 -3.96 12.73
CA LEU A 340 12.80 -5.00 11.95
C LEU A 340 11.62 -4.49 11.10
N SER A 341 11.18 -3.27 11.36
CA SER A 341 9.99 -2.68 10.76
C SER A 341 10.36 -1.64 9.71
N THR A 342 9.58 -1.58 8.64
CA THR A 342 9.71 -0.57 7.60
C THR A 342 8.43 0.23 7.51
N THR A 343 8.58 1.54 7.37
CA THR A 343 7.45 2.43 7.09
C THR A 343 7.08 2.33 5.61
N ALA A 344 5.87 1.86 5.32
CA ALA A 344 5.36 1.68 3.98
C ALA A 344 3.99 2.34 3.79
N CYS A 345 3.53 2.41 2.55
CA CYS A 345 2.18 2.80 2.18
C CYS A 345 1.68 1.92 1.04
N ILE A 346 0.37 1.90 0.84
CA ILE A 346 -0.29 1.18 -0.25
C ILE A 346 -0.63 2.18 -1.33
N VAL A 347 -0.24 1.83 -2.55
CA VAL A 347 -0.56 2.58 -3.76
C VAL A 347 -1.56 1.75 -4.56
N LEU A 348 -2.70 2.35 -4.86
CA LEU A 348 -3.73 1.81 -5.75
C LEU A 348 -3.74 2.67 -7.01
N SER A 349 -3.69 2.05 -8.18
CA SER A 349 -3.72 2.78 -9.45
C SER A 349 -4.56 2.03 -10.48
N HIS A 350 -5.33 2.77 -11.27
CA HIS A 350 -6.09 2.23 -12.39
C HIS A 350 -5.23 2.25 -13.66
N GLN A 351 -5.48 1.30 -14.56
CA GLN A 351 -4.90 1.35 -15.89
C GLN A 351 -5.59 2.46 -16.71
N LYS A 352 -4.81 3.30 -17.40
CA LYS A 352 -5.33 4.44 -18.17
C LYS A 352 -6.35 4.03 -19.24
N ASP A 353 -6.08 2.92 -19.94
CA ASP A 353 -6.89 2.46 -21.07
C ASP A 353 -8.06 1.55 -20.65
N ASN A 354 -8.00 0.97 -19.43
CA ASN A 354 -9.01 0.04 -18.94
C ASN A 354 -9.31 0.28 -17.45
N PRO A 355 -10.44 0.94 -17.12
CA PRO A 355 -10.78 1.26 -15.73
C PRO A 355 -11.09 0.01 -14.89
N HIS A 356 -11.37 -1.13 -15.53
CA HIS A 356 -11.59 -2.41 -14.86
C HIS A 356 -10.29 -3.08 -14.43
N ARG A 357 -9.11 -2.59 -14.82
CA ARG A 357 -7.83 -3.14 -14.37
C ARG A 357 -7.19 -2.21 -13.36
N ILE A 358 -6.83 -2.78 -12.21
CA ILE A 358 -6.14 -2.07 -11.12
C ILE A 358 -4.84 -2.76 -10.76
N ALA A 359 -3.88 -1.97 -10.32
CA ALA A 359 -2.66 -2.45 -9.67
C ALA A 359 -2.62 -1.96 -8.22
N VAL A 360 -2.34 -2.87 -7.30
CA VAL A 360 -2.14 -2.59 -5.88
C VAL A 360 -0.71 -2.96 -5.50
N LEU A 361 0.02 -1.99 -4.95
CA LEU A 361 1.42 -2.16 -4.57
C LEU A 361 1.62 -1.69 -3.14
N VAL A 362 2.54 -2.35 -2.44
CA VAL A 362 3.00 -1.91 -1.12
C VAL A 362 4.42 -1.42 -1.27
N VAL A 363 4.61 -0.15 -0.93
CA VAL A 363 5.83 0.60 -1.27
C VAL A 363 6.43 1.20 -0.01
N PRO A 364 7.74 0.98 0.25
CA PRO A 364 8.46 1.69 1.30
C PRO A 364 8.36 3.21 1.11
N SER A 365 8.23 3.98 2.19
CA SER A 365 8.07 5.44 2.12
C SER A 365 9.23 6.13 1.38
N LYS A 366 10.45 5.61 1.54
CA LYS A 366 11.67 6.07 0.85
C LYS A 366 11.60 5.91 -0.68
N ASP A 367 10.85 4.91 -1.16
CA ASP A 367 10.76 4.54 -2.59
C ASP A 367 9.48 5.05 -3.28
N LEU A 368 8.58 5.73 -2.55
CA LEU A 368 7.25 6.11 -3.03
C LEU A 368 7.29 6.94 -4.32
N SER A 369 8.18 7.94 -4.36
CA SER A 369 8.31 8.84 -5.53
C SER A 369 8.74 8.07 -6.78
N GLN A 370 9.67 7.14 -6.66
CA GLN A 370 10.14 6.31 -7.76
C GLN A 370 9.06 5.30 -8.19
N ALA A 371 8.35 4.69 -7.24
CA ALA A 371 7.27 3.75 -7.56
C ALA A 371 6.14 4.43 -8.35
N LEU A 372 5.72 5.64 -7.96
CA LEU A 372 4.71 6.40 -8.68
C LEU A 372 5.16 6.78 -10.09
N LYS A 373 6.44 7.13 -10.29
CA LYS A 373 7.00 7.37 -11.63
C LYS A 373 6.94 6.11 -12.50
N ASN A 374 7.35 4.97 -11.96
CA ASN A 374 7.32 3.69 -12.69
C ASN A 374 5.89 3.31 -13.11
N LEU A 375 4.92 3.44 -12.21
CA LEU A 375 3.50 3.16 -12.54
C LEU A 375 2.98 4.03 -13.67
N ARG A 376 3.33 5.33 -13.66
CA ARG A 376 2.96 6.27 -14.74
C ARG A 376 3.52 5.88 -16.09
N LEU A 377 4.75 5.34 -16.13
CA LEU A 377 5.41 4.85 -17.34
C LEU A 377 4.73 3.57 -17.86
N GLU A 378 4.27 2.71 -16.96
CA GLU A 378 3.56 1.46 -17.28
C GLU A 378 2.09 1.66 -17.67
N GLY A 379 1.62 2.91 -17.80
CA GLY A 379 0.24 3.20 -18.16
C GLY A 379 -0.76 3.12 -16.99
N PHE A 380 -0.27 3.00 -15.75
CA PHE A 380 -1.10 3.12 -14.55
C PHE A 380 -1.09 4.55 -14.03
N GLY A 381 -2.25 5.04 -13.60
CA GLY A 381 -2.33 6.38 -13.03
C GLY A 381 -3.74 6.78 -12.63
N GLY A 382 -3.85 7.96 -12.06
CA GLY A 382 -5.11 8.50 -11.55
C GLY A 382 -5.28 8.30 -10.04
N PRO A 383 -6.30 8.95 -9.46
CA PRO A 383 -6.67 8.75 -8.06
C PRO A 383 -7.04 7.28 -7.79
N PRO A 384 -6.94 6.81 -6.52
CA PRO A 384 -6.75 7.60 -5.30
C PRO A 384 -5.29 7.93 -4.94
N GLU A 385 -5.11 8.86 -3.99
CA GLU A 385 -3.82 9.13 -3.37
C GLU A 385 -3.32 7.90 -2.59
N PRO A 386 -1.98 7.77 -2.39
CA PRO A 386 -1.42 6.72 -1.54
C PRO A 386 -2.05 6.70 -0.15
N SER A 387 -2.09 5.52 0.46
CA SER A 387 -2.54 5.37 1.84
C SER A 387 -1.69 6.18 2.82
N ARG A 388 -2.22 6.41 4.03
CA ARG A 388 -1.39 6.80 5.17
C ARG A 388 -0.24 5.80 5.37
N HIS A 389 0.86 6.29 5.90
CA HIS A 389 2.01 5.45 6.24
C HIS A 389 1.70 4.54 7.42
N PHE A 390 2.21 3.31 7.37
CA PHE A 390 2.11 2.32 8.45
C PHE A 390 3.39 1.49 8.57
N GLN A 391 3.58 0.84 9.71
CA GLN A 391 4.72 -0.04 9.95
C GLN A 391 4.40 -1.48 9.54
N VAL A 392 5.28 -2.07 8.73
CA VAL A 392 5.21 -3.45 8.26
C VAL A 392 6.58 -4.10 8.34
N ARG A 393 6.63 -5.38 8.73
CA ARG A 393 7.87 -6.17 8.80
C ARG A 393 8.03 -7.05 7.57
N GLU A 394 9.27 -7.39 7.25
CA GLU A 394 9.58 -8.32 6.16
C GLU A 394 8.80 -9.63 6.33
N GLY A 395 8.05 -10.06 5.32
CA GLY A 395 7.25 -11.29 5.32
C GLY A 395 5.89 -11.19 6.03
N GLU A 396 5.51 -10.03 6.59
CA GLU A 396 4.13 -9.82 7.04
C GLU A 396 3.16 -9.80 5.85
N GLN A 397 1.95 -10.32 6.07
CA GLN A 397 0.92 -10.40 5.04
C GLN A 397 -0.09 -9.26 5.21
N LEU A 398 -0.54 -8.72 4.08
CA LEU A 398 -1.57 -7.70 4.00
C LEU A 398 -2.77 -8.32 3.28
N LEU A 399 -3.89 -8.43 3.99
CA LEU A 399 -5.15 -8.95 3.46
C LEU A 399 -5.98 -7.79 2.90
N LEU A 400 -6.33 -7.88 1.63
CA LEU A 400 -7.15 -6.93 0.89
C LEU A 400 -8.56 -7.50 0.75
N ARG A 401 -9.51 -6.91 1.47
CA ARG A 401 -10.93 -7.25 1.39
C ARG A 401 -11.70 -6.21 0.60
N PHE A 402 -12.41 -6.65 -0.43
CA PHE A 402 -13.25 -5.78 -1.26
C PHE A 402 -14.63 -5.65 -0.61
N THR A 403 -15.10 -4.41 -0.45
CA THR A 403 -16.39 -4.09 0.18
C THR A 403 -17.15 -3.05 -0.65
N GLY A 404 -18.48 -3.04 -0.52
CA GLY A 404 -19.35 -2.18 -1.32
C GLY A 404 -19.71 -2.81 -2.66
N ASN A 405 -19.93 -1.99 -3.69
CA ASN A 405 -20.47 -2.44 -4.97
C ASN A 405 -19.38 -2.81 -6.00
N ILE A 406 -18.19 -3.23 -5.55
CA ILE A 406 -17.09 -3.63 -6.44
C ILE A 406 -16.45 -4.91 -5.90
N PHE A 407 -16.32 -5.93 -6.74
CA PHE A 407 -15.49 -7.11 -6.52
C PHE A 407 -14.27 -7.13 -7.43
N ALA A 408 -13.27 -7.92 -7.05
CA ALA A 408 -12.07 -8.16 -7.82
C ALA A 408 -11.93 -9.64 -8.18
N SER A 409 -11.22 -9.89 -9.27
CA SER A 409 -10.78 -11.19 -9.77
C SER A 409 -9.33 -11.11 -10.23
N SER A 410 -8.54 -12.16 -10.01
CA SER A 410 -7.17 -12.28 -10.54
C SER A 410 -7.11 -12.95 -11.92
N ASN A 411 -8.12 -13.75 -12.26
CA ASN A 411 -8.22 -14.50 -13.53
C ASN A 411 -9.44 -14.08 -14.38
N GLY A 412 -10.15 -13.03 -13.95
CA GLY A 412 -11.36 -12.53 -14.61
C GLY A 412 -12.60 -13.43 -14.46
N LYS A 413 -12.52 -14.54 -13.73
CA LYS A 413 -13.59 -15.54 -13.56
C LYS A 413 -14.06 -15.64 -12.11
N ASP A 414 -13.13 -15.74 -11.18
CA ASP A 414 -13.43 -15.92 -9.76
C ASP A 414 -13.52 -14.56 -9.07
N TYR A 415 -14.73 -14.06 -8.84
CA TYR A 415 -14.97 -12.80 -8.11
C TYR A 415 -15.36 -13.08 -6.65
N GLY A 416 -15.06 -12.12 -5.76
CA GLY A 416 -15.51 -12.14 -4.37
C GLY A 416 -14.58 -12.87 -3.39
N LYS A 417 -13.34 -13.17 -3.81
CA LYS A 417 -12.29 -13.71 -2.93
C LYS A 417 -11.52 -12.56 -2.26
N ASP A 418 -11.03 -12.81 -1.04
CA ASP A 418 -10.04 -11.94 -0.40
C ASP A 418 -8.65 -12.18 -1.03
N TYR A 419 -7.84 -11.13 -1.13
CA TYR A 419 -6.51 -11.21 -1.73
C TYR A 419 -5.42 -10.91 -0.70
N THR A 420 -4.28 -11.61 -0.81
CA THR A 420 -3.17 -11.43 0.10
C THR A 420 -1.93 -10.93 -0.63
N LEU A 421 -1.27 -9.92 -0.07
CA LEU A 421 0.00 -9.39 -0.56
C LEU A 421 1.05 -9.48 0.56
N ILE A 422 2.18 -10.11 0.27
CA ILE A 422 3.26 -10.31 1.25
C ILE A 422 4.31 -9.21 1.08
N PHE A 423 4.63 -8.51 2.16
CA PHE A 423 5.61 -7.43 2.11
C PHE A 423 7.03 -7.97 2.07
N HIS A 424 7.80 -7.53 1.08
CA HIS A 424 9.23 -7.81 0.95
C HIS A 424 9.96 -6.55 0.49
N LEU A 425 10.93 -6.08 1.27
CA LEU A 425 11.57 -4.78 1.08
C LEU A 425 12.31 -4.67 -0.27
N GLN A 426 13.05 -5.71 -0.64
CA GLN A 426 13.82 -5.71 -1.88
C GLN A 426 13.01 -6.17 -3.10
N ARG A 427 11.88 -6.87 -2.90
CA ARG A 427 11.00 -7.29 -4.00
C ARG A 427 9.94 -6.22 -4.28
N LYS A 428 9.27 -6.33 -5.42
CA LYS A 428 8.14 -5.47 -5.79
C LYS A 428 6.86 -6.27 -5.61
N PRO A 429 6.29 -6.37 -4.40
CA PRO A 429 5.03 -7.06 -4.22
C PRO A 429 3.94 -6.21 -4.89
N ARG A 430 3.36 -6.79 -5.95
CA ARG A 430 2.35 -6.16 -6.80
C ARG A 430 1.25 -7.17 -7.02
N LEU A 431 0.03 -6.68 -6.94
CA LEU A 431 -1.16 -7.43 -7.27
C LEU A 431 -1.90 -6.69 -8.38
N GLU A 432 -2.10 -7.35 -9.51
CA GLU A 432 -2.95 -6.86 -10.59
C GLU A 432 -4.28 -7.60 -10.53
N LEU A 433 -5.37 -6.84 -10.56
CA LEU A 433 -6.71 -7.39 -10.45
C LEU A 433 -7.62 -6.76 -11.49
N GLN A 434 -8.59 -7.55 -11.95
CA GLN A 434 -9.73 -7.08 -12.69
C GLN A 434 -10.90 -6.81 -11.73
N ILE A 435 -11.48 -5.62 -11.79
CA ILE A 435 -12.63 -5.21 -10.97
C ILE A 435 -13.91 -5.16 -11.78
N LYS A 436 -15.02 -5.54 -11.13
CA LYS A 436 -16.37 -5.51 -11.68
C LYS A 436 -17.37 -5.06 -10.61
N GLU A 437 -18.47 -4.46 -11.02
CA GLU A 437 -19.60 -4.16 -10.15
C GLU A 437 -20.24 -5.45 -9.60
N VAL A 438 -20.81 -5.35 -8.39
CA VAL A 438 -21.57 -6.44 -7.77
C VAL A 438 -23.03 -6.39 -8.22
N ASP A 439 -23.61 -5.19 -8.16
CA ASP A 439 -24.96 -4.84 -8.57
C ASP A 439 -24.90 -3.70 -9.59
N GLU A 440 -25.36 -3.99 -10.81
CA GLU A 440 -25.43 -3.01 -11.91
C GLU A 440 -26.38 -1.84 -11.62
N PHE A 441 -27.34 -2.02 -10.72
CA PHE A 441 -28.30 -0.99 -10.33
C PHE A 441 -27.86 -0.22 -9.08
N GLY A 442 -26.79 -0.69 -8.41
CA GLY A 442 -26.23 -0.08 -7.22
C GLY A 442 -25.67 1.32 -7.48
N ASN A 443 -25.64 2.16 -6.44
CA ASN A 443 -25.16 3.55 -6.51
C ASN A 443 -25.90 4.41 -7.56
N TYR A 444 -27.23 4.30 -7.68
CA TYR A 444 -28.06 4.97 -8.70
C TYR A 444 -27.81 6.49 -8.83
N SER A 445 -27.53 7.17 -7.73
CA SER A 445 -27.29 8.62 -7.67
C SER A 445 -25.89 9.05 -8.10
N CYS A 446 -25.02 8.12 -8.53
CA CYS A 446 -23.65 8.41 -8.92
C CYS A 446 -23.32 7.85 -10.32
N PRO A 447 -22.57 8.60 -11.16
CA PRO A 447 -22.09 8.10 -12.45
C PRO A 447 -21.00 7.01 -12.32
N HIS A 448 -20.61 6.64 -11.10
CA HIS A 448 -19.61 5.62 -10.82
C HIS A 448 -20.17 4.60 -9.83
N TYR A 449 -19.85 3.32 -10.03
CA TYR A 449 -19.93 2.32 -8.98
C TYR A 449 -18.87 2.62 -7.91
N LYS A 450 -19.25 2.47 -6.64
CA LYS A 450 -18.39 2.78 -5.49
C LYS A 450 -18.11 1.52 -4.70
N GLY A 451 -16.84 1.30 -4.41
CA GLY A 451 -16.36 0.23 -3.55
C GLY A 451 -15.24 0.74 -2.64
N THR A 452 -14.74 -0.13 -1.78
CA THR A 452 -13.60 0.17 -0.90
C THR A 452 -12.80 -1.09 -0.67
N ILE A 453 -11.48 -0.98 -0.80
CA ILE A 453 -10.54 -2.01 -0.34
C ILE A 453 -10.22 -1.72 1.12
N VAL A 454 -10.53 -2.66 2.00
CA VAL A 454 -10.17 -2.60 3.41
C VAL A 454 -8.95 -3.49 3.62
N VAL A 455 -7.87 -2.93 4.17
CA VAL A 455 -6.60 -3.65 4.33
C VAL A 455 -6.33 -3.99 5.79
N TYR A 456 -6.07 -5.27 6.05
CA TYR A 456 -5.74 -5.80 7.38
C TYR A 456 -4.29 -6.30 7.42
N LYS A 457 -3.62 -6.13 8.58
CA LYS A 457 -2.27 -6.64 8.80
C LYS A 457 -2.33 -8.00 9.49
N VAL A 458 -1.77 -9.02 8.86
CA VAL A 458 -1.65 -10.35 9.45
C VAL A 458 -0.19 -10.57 9.88
N PRO A 459 0.10 -10.61 11.20
CA PRO A 459 1.45 -10.81 11.69
C PRO A 459 1.91 -12.26 11.48
N LYS A 460 3.22 -12.47 11.33
CA LYS A 460 3.83 -13.79 11.07
C LYS A 460 3.39 -14.89 12.04
N GLY A 461 3.31 -14.59 13.34
CA GLY A 461 2.99 -15.58 14.37
C GLY A 461 1.56 -16.15 14.31
N LYS A 462 0.68 -15.55 13.51
CA LYS A 462 -0.71 -16.04 13.30
C LYS A 462 -0.88 -16.82 11.99
N ILE A 463 0.19 -16.99 11.21
CA ILE A 463 0.16 -17.70 9.93
C ILE A 463 0.27 -19.19 10.22
N VAL A 464 -0.77 -19.95 9.91
CA VAL A 464 -0.75 -21.42 10.01
C VAL A 464 0.06 -21.98 8.85
N PRO A 465 1.09 -22.82 9.07
CA PRO A 465 1.83 -23.47 7.99
C PRO A 465 0.99 -24.61 7.39
N ASN A 466 0.05 -24.29 6.51
CA ASN A 466 -0.65 -25.29 5.70
C ASN A 466 -0.24 -25.16 4.24
N LEU A 467 0.38 -26.22 3.70
CA LEU A 467 0.98 -26.26 2.37
C LEU A 467 -0.05 -26.13 1.21
N ASN A 468 -1.33 -26.39 1.47
CA ASN A 468 -2.29 -26.73 0.41
C ASN A 468 -3.56 -25.86 0.33
N GLN A 469 -3.73 -24.81 1.14
CA GLN A 469 -4.92 -23.95 1.05
C GLN A 469 -4.54 -22.48 1.23
N SER A 470 -5.17 -21.62 0.42
CA SER A 470 -5.29 -20.20 0.71
C SER A 470 -5.72 -20.06 2.16
N LEU A 471 -4.87 -19.45 2.98
CA LEU A 471 -5.07 -19.35 4.42
C LEU A 471 -6.45 -18.74 4.69
N VAL A 472 -7.39 -19.60 5.10
CA VAL A 472 -8.67 -19.16 5.64
C VAL A 472 -8.32 -18.49 6.95
N ILE A 473 -8.25 -17.16 6.93
CA ILE A 473 -8.11 -16.37 8.14
C ILE A 473 -9.36 -16.65 8.95
N ASN A 474 -9.17 -17.35 10.07
CA ASN A 474 -10.20 -17.67 11.03
C ASN A 474 -10.99 -16.38 11.34
N GLU A 475 -12.31 -16.37 11.09
CA GLU A 475 -13.18 -15.19 11.04
C GLU A 475 -13.29 -14.43 12.38
N ASN A 476 -12.61 -14.90 13.43
CA ASN A 476 -12.83 -14.49 14.82
C ASN A 476 -11.76 -13.55 15.41
N HIS A 477 -11.18 -12.61 14.66
CA HIS A 477 -10.35 -11.57 15.28
C HIS A 477 -10.60 -10.16 14.74
N SER A 478 -11.13 -9.33 15.63
CA SER A 478 -11.32 -7.87 15.58
C SER A 478 -10.00 -7.11 15.38
N GLN A 479 -9.33 -7.27 14.23
CA GLN A 479 -8.19 -6.44 13.86
C GLN A 479 -8.70 -5.15 13.20
N LEU A 480 -8.31 -4.00 13.76
CA LEU A 480 -8.57 -2.71 13.14
C LEU A 480 -7.87 -2.65 11.77
N PRO A 481 -8.57 -2.19 10.72
CA PRO A 481 -7.96 -2.08 9.40
C PRO A 481 -6.87 -1.01 9.41
N ILE A 482 -5.76 -1.28 8.73
CA ILE A 482 -4.63 -0.34 8.60
C ILE A 482 -5.05 0.87 7.78
N CYS A 483 -5.76 0.63 6.68
CA CYS A 483 -6.26 1.67 5.80
C CYS A 483 -7.48 1.19 5.01
N LYS A 484 -8.19 2.17 4.43
CA LYS A 484 -9.31 1.97 3.52
C LYS A 484 -9.01 2.76 2.24
N LEU A 485 -9.04 2.09 1.10
CA LEU A 485 -8.76 2.69 -0.21
C LEU A 485 -10.06 2.76 -1.01
N PRO A 486 -10.56 3.95 -1.34
CA PRO A 486 -11.80 4.09 -2.10
C PRO A 486 -11.59 3.67 -3.56
N LEU A 487 -12.52 2.88 -4.09
CA LEU A 487 -12.56 2.47 -5.49
C LEU A 487 -13.72 3.16 -6.21
N LYS A 488 -13.47 3.57 -7.45
CA LYS A 488 -14.49 4.12 -8.35
C LYS A 488 -14.36 3.46 -9.71
N LEU A 489 -15.47 2.94 -10.21
CA LEU A 489 -15.56 2.37 -11.55
C LEU A 489 -16.63 3.14 -12.33
N PRO A 490 -16.32 3.74 -13.50
CA PRO A 490 -17.30 4.48 -14.28
C PRO A 490 -18.41 3.56 -14.76
N LYS A 491 -19.66 4.00 -14.65
CA LYS A 491 -20.80 3.28 -15.22
C LYS A 491 -20.79 3.44 -16.74
N HIS A 492 -21.14 2.38 -17.45
CA HIS A 492 -21.46 2.52 -18.86
C HIS A 492 -22.61 3.54 -19.00
N LYS A 493 -22.46 4.49 -19.92
CA LYS A 493 -23.59 5.31 -20.37
C LYS A 493 -24.58 4.34 -21.01
N LYS A 494 -25.51 3.78 -20.23
CA LYS A 494 -26.72 3.19 -20.79
C LYS A 494 -27.35 4.34 -21.56
N LEU A 495 -27.32 4.28 -22.89
CA LEU A 495 -28.22 5.07 -23.72
C LEU A 495 -29.60 4.60 -23.28
N ILE A 496 -30.14 5.25 -22.25
CA ILE A 496 -31.55 5.14 -21.94
C ILE A 496 -32.16 5.87 -23.13
N ASN A 497 -32.39 5.13 -24.22
CA ASN A 497 -33.51 5.41 -25.09
C ASN A 497 -34.70 5.30 -24.14
N ARG A 498 -35.01 6.41 -23.47
CA ARG A 498 -36.34 6.57 -22.91
C ARG A 498 -37.20 6.38 -24.14
N PRO A 499 -38.02 5.31 -24.23
CA PRO A 499 -39.10 5.39 -25.20
C PRO A 499 -39.74 6.75 -24.93
N GLN A 500 -39.88 7.58 -25.97
CA GLN A 500 -40.71 8.78 -25.89
C GLN A 500 -41.94 8.33 -25.13
N SER A 501 -42.16 8.93 -23.95
CA SER A 501 -43.23 8.58 -23.02
C SER A 501 -44.40 8.14 -23.87
N THR A 502 -44.72 6.84 -23.89
CA THR A 502 -45.71 6.29 -24.81
C THR A 502 -46.95 7.15 -24.58
N GLN A 503 -47.24 8.07 -25.50
CA GLN A 503 -48.48 8.82 -25.48
C GLN A 503 -49.50 7.71 -25.64
N ARG A 504 -50.13 7.34 -24.53
CA ARG A 504 -51.29 6.48 -24.57
C ARG A 504 -52.33 7.34 -25.28
N LEU A 505 -52.39 7.22 -26.60
CA LEU A 505 -53.54 7.61 -27.39
C LEU A 505 -54.70 6.83 -26.78
N SER A 506 -55.45 7.49 -25.91
CA SER A 506 -56.60 6.86 -25.31
C SER A 506 -57.66 6.70 -26.39
N LYS A 507 -58.28 5.52 -26.45
CA LYS A 507 -59.36 5.24 -27.39
C LYS A 507 -60.69 5.82 -26.92
N ASP A 508 -60.67 6.74 -25.95
CA ASP A 508 -61.88 7.38 -25.43
C ASP A 508 -62.19 8.64 -26.27
N PRO A 509 -63.30 8.66 -27.03
CA PRO A 509 -63.66 9.79 -27.88
C PRO A 509 -63.80 11.10 -27.09
N VAL A 510 -64.12 11.04 -25.80
CA VAL A 510 -64.23 12.24 -24.95
C VAL A 510 -62.85 12.80 -24.60
N GLU A 511 -61.86 11.95 -24.41
CA GLU A 511 -60.50 12.37 -24.07
C GLU A 511 -59.77 12.95 -25.29
N ALA A 512 -59.98 12.37 -26.48
CA ALA A 512 -59.53 12.92 -27.75
C ALA A 512 -60.15 14.30 -28.07
N LEU A 513 -61.45 14.48 -27.83
CA LEU A 513 -62.10 15.80 -27.96
C LEU A 513 -61.45 16.84 -27.04
N TRP A 514 -61.15 16.46 -25.80
CA TRP A 514 -60.47 17.35 -24.86
C TRP A 514 -59.06 17.72 -25.32
N ASP A 515 -58.27 16.76 -25.80
CA ASP A 515 -56.89 17.02 -26.19
C ASP A 515 -56.84 17.93 -27.42
N ASN A 516 -57.72 17.71 -28.41
CA ASN A 516 -57.88 18.61 -29.56
C ASN A 516 -58.33 20.03 -29.16
N LEU A 517 -59.25 20.14 -28.19
CA LEU A 517 -59.71 21.43 -27.67
C LEU A 517 -58.60 22.19 -26.92
N LEU A 518 -57.77 21.49 -26.15
CA LEU A 518 -56.66 22.11 -25.43
C LEU A 518 -55.54 22.51 -26.39
N HIS A 519 -55.33 21.76 -27.47
CA HIS A 519 -54.38 22.12 -28.52
C HIS A 519 -54.84 23.37 -29.27
N TRP A 520 -56.10 23.43 -29.70
CA TRP A 520 -56.69 24.64 -30.28
C TRP A 520 -56.57 25.84 -29.33
N LEU A 521 -56.89 25.66 -28.04
CA LEU A 521 -56.77 26.74 -27.07
C LEU A 521 -55.30 27.20 -26.92
N ALA A 522 -54.34 26.29 -27.07
CA ALA A 522 -52.93 26.62 -27.01
C ALA A 522 -52.46 27.44 -28.22
N GLU A 523 -53.02 27.21 -29.41
CA GLU A 523 -52.76 28.01 -30.62
C GLU A 523 -53.30 29.45 -30.49
N GLU A 524 -54.45 29.62 -29.83
CA GLU A 524 -55.12 30.92 -29.69
C GLU A 524 -54.61 31.79 -28.52
N LEU A 525 -53.80 31.22 -27.63
CA LEU A 525 -53.26 31.92 -26.47
C LEU A 525 -51.87 32.48 -26.78
N SER A 526 -51.76 33.82 -26.75
CA SER A 526 -50.46 34.50 -26.74
C SER A 526 -49.66 34.23 -25.46
N GLU A 527 -48.36 34.51 -25.48
CA GLU A 527 -47.47 34.35 -24.33
C GLU A 527 -47.97 35.13 -23.09
N GLU A 528 -48.40 36.38 -23.26
CA GLU A 528 -48.95 37.21 -22.19
C GLU A 528 -50.24 36.62 -21.58
N ASN A 529 -51.08 36.02 -22.42
CA ASN A 529 -52.30 35.34 -21.99
C ASN A 529 -51.97 34.04 -21.24
N ALA A 530 -50.95 33.30 -21.67
CA ALA A 530 -50.49 32.09 -21.01
C ALA A 530 -49.89 32.37 -19.63
N GLU A 531 -49.09 33.43 -19.48
CA GLU A 531 -48.55 33.83 -18.18
C GLU A 531 -49.67 34.27 -17.23
N SER A 532 -50.62 35.07 -17.72
CA SER A 532 -51.82 35.48 -16.99
C SER A 532 -52.66 34.28 -16.58
N LEU A 533 -52.85 33.30 -17.47
CA LEU A 533 -53.59 32.07 -17.19
C LEU A 533 -52.85 31.20 -16.16
N SER A 534 -51.54 31.09 -16.23
CA SER A 534 -50.69 30.36 -15.27
C SER A 534 -50.76 30.92 -13.86
N SER A 535 -50.98 32.23 -13.71
CA SER A 535 -51.19 32.87 -12.42
C SER A 535 -52.57 32.61 -11.81
N THR A 536 -53.57 32.33 -12.66
CA THR A 536 -54.95 32.12 -12.21
C THR A 536 -55.31 30.65 -12.03
N LEU A 537 -54.66 29.73 -12.75
CA LEU A 537 -54.86 28.29 -12.59
C LEU A 537 -54.09 27.77 -11.36
N PRO A 538 -54.66 26.84 -10.58
CA PRO A 538 -54.02 26.26 -9.41
C PRO A 538 -52.93 25.26 -9.81
N LEU A 539 -51.80 25.76 -10.30
CA LEU A 539 -50.62 24.98 -10.64
C LEU A 539 -49.40 25.47 -9.86
N HIS A 540 -48.51 24.53 -9.51
CA HIS A 540 -47.29 24.87 -8.78
C HIS A 540 -46.26 25.51 -9.71
N ARG A 541 -45.56 26.56 -9.22
CA ARG A 541 -44.56 27.31 -10.01
C ARG A 541 -43.45 26.43 -10.57
N SER A 542 -43.06 25.38 -9.85
CA SER A 542 -42.05 24.41 -10.33
C SER A 542 -42.51 23.62 -11.56
N THR A 543 -43.80 23.32 -11.68
CA THR A 543 -44.36 22.62 -12.84
C THR A 543 -44.30 23.49 -14.08
N ILE A 544 -44.61 24.79 -13.94
CA ILE A 544 -44.53 25.76 -15.03
C ILE A 544 -43.07 25.91 -15.49
N GLN A 545 -42.12 26.02 -14.56
CA GLN A 545 -40.68 26.08 -14.90
C GLN A 545 -40.18 24.80 -15.58
N LEU A 546 -40.65 23.63 -15.15
CA LEU A 546 -40.30 22.35 -15.78
C LEU A 546 -40.79 22.28 -17.23
N ILE A 547 -42.01 22.76 -17.50
CA ILE A 547 -42.58 22.77 -18.85
C ILE A 547 -41.81 23.73 -19.77
N LYS A 548 -41.50 24.95 -19.28
CA LYS A 548 -40.64 25.91 -20.02
C LYS A 548 -39.25 25.34 -20.35
N LEU A 549 -38.68 24.51 -19.46
CA LEU A 549 -37.39 23.84 -19.71
C LEU A 549 -37.48 22.66 -20.68
N LYS A 550 -38.66 22.06 -20.83
CA LYS A 550 -38.84 20.85 -21.63
C LYS A 550 -38.95 21.16 -23.12
N ASN A 551 -39.64 22.25 -23.47
CA ASN A 551 -39.87 22.69 -24.85
C ASN A 551 -39.48 24.17 -25.03
N PRO A 552 -38.19 24.55 -25.05
CA PRO A 552 -37.76 25.95 -24.97
C PRO A 552 -38.19 26.83 -26.15
N ASP A 553 -38.35 26.26 -27.35
CA ASP A 553 -38.56 27.01 -28.61
C ASP A 553 -39.99 26.90 -29.17
N ASP A 554 -40.90 26.16 -28.52
CA ASP A 554 -42.27 25.95 -28.97
C ASP A 554 -43.29 26.41 -27.91
N LEU A 555 -43.82 27.62 -28.10
CA LEU A 555 -44.79 28.24 -27.19
C LEU A 555 -46.12 27.47 -27.17
N THR A 556 -46.58 26.98 -28.32
CA THR A 556 -47.86 26.27 -28.44
C THR A 556 -47.82 24.95 -27.67
N GLU A 557 -46.72 24.18 -27.80
CA GLU A 557 -46.53 22.96 -27.02
C GLU A 557 -46.34 23.22 -25.52
N GLN A 558 -45.69 24.32 -25.14
CA GLN A 558 -45.61 24.73 -23.73
C GLN A 558 -47.01 24.98 -23.14
N ILE A 559 -47.86 25.72 -23.86
CA ILE A 559 -49.22 26.05 -23.41
C ILE A 559 -50.09 24.79 -23.38
N HIS A 560 -50.01 23.94 -24.40
CA HIS A 560 -50.74 22.68 -24.48
C HIS A 560 -50.37 21.73 -23.32
N GLU A 561 -49.08 21.52 -23.04
CA GLU A 561 -48.65 20.69 -21.91
C GLU A 561 -49.10 21.28 -20.57
N PHE A 562 -49.02 22.59 -20.41
CA PHE A 562 -49.49 23.31 -19.24
C PHE A 562 -50.99 23.08 -18.99
N LEU A 563 -51.84 23.20 -20.01
CA LEU A 563 -53.28 22.93 -19.92
C LEU A 563 -53.57 21.46 -19.63
N CYS A 564 -52.82 20.54 -20.22
CA CYS A 564 -52.92 19.11 -19.95
C CYS A 564 -52.58 18.77 -18.49
N PHE A 565 -51.51 19.38 -17.93
CA PHE A 565 -51.15 19.21 -16.53
C PHE A 565 -52.23 19.76 -15.59
N TRP A 566 -52.84 20.90 -15.93
CA TRP A 566 -53.99 21.43 -15.18
C TRP A 566 -55.20 20.49 -15.23
N LYS A 567 -55.57 19.96 -16.40
CA LYS A 567 -56.68 18.99 -16.56
C LYS A 567 -56.45 17.74 -15.69
N LYS A 568 -55.19 17.29 -15.58
CA LYS A 568 -54.78 16.11 -14.79
C LYS A 568 -54.72 16.38 -13.28
N SER A 569 -54.47 17.62 -12.85
CA SER A 569 -54.43 17.95 -11.41
C SER A 569 -55.83 18.04 -10.77
N LEU A 570 -56.89 18.11 -11.58
CA LEU A 570 -58.27 18.21 -11.10
C LEU A 570 -58.94 16.84 -10.92
N PRO A 571 -59.74 16.64 -9.85
CA PRO A 571 -60.55 15.45 -9.66
C PRO A 571 -61.55 15.20 -10.81
N THR A 572 -61.84 13.94 -11.11
CA THR A 572 -62.68 13.49 -12.24
C THR A 572 -64.12 14.01 -12.23
N PHE A 573 -64.70 14.27 -11.06
CA PHE A 573 -66.06 14.78 -10.87
C PHE A 573 -66.18 16.31 -10.98
N THR A 574 -65.06 17.00 -11.22
CA THR A 574 -65.05 18.46 -11.37
C THR A 574 -65.47 18.86 -12.78
N ASP A 575 -66.37 19.83 -12.91
CA ASP A 575 -66.71 20.44 -14.21
C ASP A 575 -65.54 21.26 -14.75
N LYS A 576 -64.64 20.58 -15.48
CA LYS A 576 -63.39 21.13 -16.02
C LYS A 576 -63.67 22.24 -17.04
N LEU A 577 -64.72 22.09 -17.85
CA LEU A 577 -65.10 23.07 -18.88
C LEU A 577 -65.52 24.40 -18.24
N ARG A 578 -66.40 24.34 -17.24
CA ARG A 578 -66.87 25.55 -16.55
C ARG A 578 -65.75 26.25 -15.81
N LEU A 579 -64.80 25.50 -15.25
CA LEU A 579 -63.62 26.07 -14.61
C LEU A 579 -62.71 26.78 -15.62
N LEU A 580 -62.36 26.12 -16.73
CA LEU A 580 -61.49 26.72 -17.75
C LEU A 580 -62.12 28.00 -18.32
N ALA A 581 -63.41 27.96 -18.66
CA ALA A 581 -64.16 29.13 -19.13
C ALA A 581 -64.27 30.26 -18.09
N ARG A 582 -64.21 29.95 -16.79
CA ARG A 582 -64.15 30.97 -15.72
C ARG A 582 -62.78 31.62 -15.65
N HIS A 583 -61.71 30.85 -15.81
CA HIS A 583 -60.33 31.37 -15.80
C HIS A 583 -60.04 32.20 -17.06
N LEU A 584 -60.53 31.78 -18.23
CA LEU A 584 -60.44 32.55 -19.49
C LEU A 584 -61.16 33.91 -19.37
N ARG A 585 -62.35 33.96 -18.76
CA ARG A 585 -63.03 35.22 -18.47
C ARG A 585 -62.26 36.11 -17.48
N LYS A 586 -61.56 35.50 -16.51
CA LYS A 586 -60.76 36.25 -15.53
C LYS A 586 -59.53 36.92 -16.15
N ILE A 587 -58.96 36.35 -17.21
CA ILE A 587 -57.85 36.94 -17.96
C ILE A 587 -58.31 37.91 -19.07
N GLY A 588 -59.62 38.20 -19.17
CA GLY A 588 -60.17 39.11 -20.17
C GLY A 588 -60.49 38.48 -21.53
N ARG A 589 -60.24 37.17 -21.71
CA ARG A 589 -60.54 36.40 -22.94
C ARG A 589 -61.92 35.75 -22.85
N SER A 590 -62.96 36.58 -22.79
CA SER A 590 -64.36 36.10 -22.76
C SER A 590 -64.80 35.50 -24.10
N ASP A 591 -64.20 35.97 -25.20
CA ASP A 591 -64.34 35.45 -26.55
C ASP A 591 -63.96 33.96 -26.62
N LEU A 592 -62.77 33.60 -26.14
CA LEU A 592 -62.31 32.19 -26.11
C LEU A 592 -63.14 31.33 -25.15
N ALA A 593 -63.69 31.92 -24.08
CA ALA A 593 -64.53 31.18 -23.13
C ALA A 593 -65.90 30.81 -23.71
N GLU A 594 -66.46 31.65 -24.57
CA GLU A 594 -67.71 31.38 -25.30
C GLU A 594 -67.46 30.38 -26.44
N GLU A 595 -66.37 30.56 -27.18
CA GLU A 595 -65.98 29.65 -28.26
C GLU A 595 -65.61 28.25 -27.75
N LEU A 596 -64.95 28.14 -26.59
CA LEU A 596 -64.66 26.86 -25.94
C LEU A 596 -65.94 26.09 -25.59
N LYS A 597 -66.96 26.78 -25.08
CA LYS A 597 -68.27 26.15 -24.78
C LYS A 597 -68.97 25.72 -26.04
N PHE A 598 -68.99 26.58 -27.05
CA PHE A 598 -69.59 26.28 -28.35
C PHE A 598 -68.93 25.05 -29.00
N LYS A 599 -67.60 24.99 -29.04
CA LYS A 599 -66.84 23.87 -29.63
C LYS A 599 -67.00 22.57 -28.84
N TRP A 600 -67.18 22.64 -27.53
CA TRP A 600 -67.49 21.48 -26.68
C TRP A 600 -68.91 20.95 -26.92
N GLU A 601 -69.91 21.82 -26.93
CA GLU A 601 -71.33 21.45 -27.10
C GLU A 601 -71.61 20.89 -28.49
N ASN A 602 -70.98 21.45 -29.53
CA ASN A 602 -71.14 21.02 -30.92
C ASN A 602 -70.16 19.92 -31.35
N LYS A 603 -69.29 19.44 -30.44
CA LYS A 603 -68.25 18.43 -30.71
C LYS A 603 -67.50 18.68 -32.03
N VAL A 604 -67.02 19.91 -32.22
CA VAL A 604 -66.44 20.37 -33.51
C VAL A 604 -65.19 19.56 -33.91
N PHE A 605 -64.58 18.83 -32.98
CA PHE A 605 -63.36 18.05 -33.18
C PHE A 605 -63.57 16.52 -33.20
N THR A 606 -64.79 16.02 -33.51
CA THR A 606 -65.06 14.56 -33.52
C THR A 606 -64.55 13.82 -34.76
N GLU A 607 -64.11 14.51 -35.80
CA GLU A 607 -63.53 13.88 -37.00
C GLU A 607 -61.99 13.88 -36.92
N PRO A 608 -61.32 12.74 -37.21
CA PRO A 608 -59.86 12.67 -37.15
C PRO A 608 -59.27 13.51 -38.28
N GLN A 609 -58.59 14.61 -37.94
CA GLN A 609 -57.68 15.28 -38.86
C GLN A 609 -56.57 14.28 -39.22
N GLN A 610 -56.55 13.84 -40.48
CA GLN A 610 -55.42 13.15 -41.07
C GLN A 610 -54.24 14.12 -41.13
N TRP A 611 -53.33 14.03 -40.16
CA TRP A 611 -52.04 14.69 -40.28
C TRP A 611 -51.22 13.92 -41.31
N PHE A 612 -50.83 14.62 -42.38
CA PHE A 612 -49.91 14.11 -43.39
C PHE A 612 -48.55 13.82 -42.75
N ASP A 613 -48.12 12.56 -42.82
CA ASP A 613 -46.70 12.19 -42.72
C ASP A 613 -45.97 12.84 -43.90
N VAL A 614 -45.36 14.00 -43.67
CA VAL A 614 -44.29 14.48 -44.54
C VAL A 614 -43.00 13.86 -44.02
N ALA A 615 -42.67 12.70 -44.60
CA ALA A 615 -41.29 12.26 -44.67
C ALA A 615 -40.49 13.32 -45.45
N ALA A 616 -39.42 13.84 -44.86
CA ALA A 616 -38.42 14.62 -45.55
C ALA A 616 -37.03 14.14 -45.12
N GLU A 617 -36.20 14.00 -46.16
CA GLU A 617 -34.79 13.60 -46.20
C GLU A 617 -33.86 14.39 -45.28
#